data_AF-A0A7V4H0G1-F1
#
_entry.id   AF-A0A7V4H0G1-F1
#
_cell.length_a   1.000
_cell.length_b   1.000
_cell.length_c   1.000
_cell.angle_alpha   90.00
_cell.angle_beta   90.00
_cell.angle_gamma   90.00
#
_symmetry.space_group_name_H-M   'P 1'
#
loop_
_entity.id
_entity.type
_entity.pdbx_description
1 polymer ?
#
loop_
_entity_poly.entity_id
_entity_poly.type
_entity_poly.pdbx_seq_one_letter_code
_entity_poly.pdbx_strand_id
1 'polypeptide(L)' 'MDNVGLYSIKTVDRPSLTKQPDDATRVAGSSATFEVAALGEQLTYQWQKETTDIPGATQPIYTIARVTKAD' A
#
# COMPACT_ATOMS: atom_id res chain seq x y z
N MET A 1 -35.97 -19.03 -28.94
CA MET A 1 -34.50 -19.14 -29.08
C MET A 1 -33.98 -18.28 -27.96
N ASP A 2 -33.77 -18.89 -26.81
CA ASP A 2 -33.68 -18.12 -25.58
C ASP A 2 -32.20 -18.06 -25.23
N ASN A 3 -31.57 -16.95 -25.61
CA ASN A 3 -30.16 -16.72 -25.37
C ASN A 3 -29.99 -16.30 -23.90
N VAL A 4 -29.94 -17.28 -23.00
CA VAL A 4 -29.66 -17.05 -21.59
C VAL A 4 -28.16 -16.80 -21.44
N GLY A 5 -27.75 -15.56 -21.66
CA GLY A 5 -26.39 -15.10 -21.36
C GLY A 5 -26.16 -15.22 -19.86
N LEU A 6 -25.28 -16.14 -19.46
CA LEU A 6 -24.79 -16.23 -18.09
C LEU A 6 -24.06 -14.92 -17.77
N TYR A 7 -24.66 -14.05 -16.96
CA TYR A 7 -23.95 -12.91 -16.41
C TYR A 7 -22.86 -13.44 -15.47
N SER A 8 -21.60 -13.41 -15.90
CA SER A 8 -20.47 -13.66 -14.99
C SER A 8 -20.51 -12.61 -13.90
N ILE A 9 -20.77 -13.03 -12.66
CA ILE A 9 -20.52 -12.15 -11.51
C ILE A 9 -19.02 -11.93 -11.45
N LYS A 10 -18.58 -10.68 -11.49
CA LYS A 10 -17.18 -10.34 -11.23
C LYS A 10 -17.01 -10.29 -9.72
N THR A 11 -16.40 -11.29 -9.12
CA THR A 11 -16.03 -11.24 -7.71
C THR A 11 -14.87 -10.26 -7.54
N VAL A 12 -15.05 -9.22 -6.71
CA VAL A 12 -13.95 -8.33 -6.34
C VAL A 12 -13.12 -9.05 -5.30
N ASP A 13 -11.92 -9.47 -5.68
CA ASP A 13 -10.98 -10.07 -4.74
C ASP A 13 -10.50 -9.01 -3.75
N ARG A 14 -10.47 -9.39 -2.48
CA ARG A 14 -9.95 -8.52 -1.41
C ARG A 14 -8.47 -8.24 -1.67
N PRO A 15 -8.00 -7.00 -1.43
CA PRO A 15 -6.57 -6.70 -1.50
C PRO A 15 -5.76 -7.66 -0.63
N SER A 16 -4.70 -8.22 -1.19
CA SER A 16 -3.74 -9.06 -0.48
C SER A 16 -2.34 -8.53 -0.70
N LEU A 17 -1.61 -8.27 0.40
CA LEU A 17 -0.21 -7.86 0.33
C LEU A 17 0.66 -9.06 -0.04
N THR A 18 1.37 -8.96 -1.15
CA THR A 18 2.39 -9.93 -1.59
C THR A 18 3.80 -9.53 -1.15
N LYS A 19 4.01 -8.25 -0.81
CA LYS A 19 5.24 -7.74 -0.20
C LYS A 19 4.89 -6.77 0.92
N GLN A 20 5.41 -7.05 2.11
CA GLN A 20 5.40 -6.14 3.26
C GLN A 20 6.61 -5.20 3.18
N PRO A 21 6.54 -4.00 3.78
CA PRO A 21 7.70 -3.14 3.89
C PRO A 21 8.70 -3.74 4.88
N ASP A 22 9.99 -3.61 4.58
CA ASP A 22 11.05 -4.01 5.51
C ASP A 22 11.26 -2.93 6.58
N ASP A 23 11.61 -3.38 7.79
CA ASP A 23 12.06 -2.48 8.85
C ASP A 23 13.37 -1.79 8.45
N ALA A 24 13.49 -0.50 8.75
CA ALA A 24 14.66 0.30 8.41
C ALA A 24 15.25 0.99 9.64
N THR A 25 16.47 0.61 10.04
CA THR A 25 17.27 1.39 10.99
C THR A 25 18.20 2.33 10.22
N ARG A 26 17.99 3.63 10.36
CA ARG A 26 18.72 4.66 9.61
C ARG A 26 19.30 5.72 10.54
N VAL A 27 20.43 6.31 10.12
CA VAL A 27 21.02 7.45 10.83
C VAL A 27 20.10 8.67 10.62
N ALA A 28 19.85 9.42 11.69
CA ALA A 28 19.07 10.64 11.61
C ALA A 28 19.66 11.60 10.54
N GLY A 29 18.81 12.16 9.70
CA GLY A 29 19.22 12.98 8.57
C GLY A 29 19.31 12.23 7.24
N SER A 30 19.36 10.89 7.24
CA SER A 30 19.33 10.08 6.01
C SER A 30 17.91 9.79 5.55
N SER A 31 17.77 9.23 4.34
CA SER A 31 16.47 8.82 3.79
C SER A 31 16.16 7.35 4.06
N ALA A 32 14.87 7.05 4.13
CA ALA A 32 14.32 5.69 4.17
C ALA A 32 13.22 5.55 3.12
N THR A 33 13.17 4.41 2.44
CA THR A 33 12.14 4.10 1.45
C THR A 33 11.50 2.77 1.82
N PHE A 34 10.17 2.77 1.84
CA PHE A 34 9.33 1.62 2.12
C PHE A 34 8.50 1.32 0.88
N GLU A 35 8.30 0.04 0.60
CA GLU A 35 7.58 -0.43 -0.58
C GLU A 35 6.65 -1.58 -0.19
N VAL A 36 5.43 -1.53 -0.70
CA VAL A 36 4.48 -2.63 -0.64
C VAL A 36 4.08 -3.08 -2.04
N ALA A 37 3.76 -4.36 -2.18
CA ALA A 37 3.10 -4.89 -3.36
C ALA A 37 1.81 -5.57 -2.93
N ALA A 38 0.72 -5.29 -3.65
CA ALA A 38 -0.59 -5.88 -3.39
C ALA A 38 -1.21 -6.42 -4.68
N LEU A 39 -1.96 -7.52 -4.55
CA LEU A 39 -2.84 -8.04 -5.58
C LEU A 39 -4.29 -7.68 -5.23
N GLY A 40 -5.07 -7.34 -6.25
CA GLY A 40 -6.48 -6.98 -6.11
C GLY A 40 -6.89 -5.96 -7.16
N GLU A 41 -8.17 -5.65 -7.21
CA GLU A 41 -8.71 -4.62 -8.10
C GLU A 41 -8.95 -3.31 -7.35
N GLN A 42 -8.80 -2.17 -8.04
CA GLN A 42 -9.10 -0.84 -7.48
C GLN A 42 -8.38 -0.58 -6.14
N LEU A 43 -7.08 -0.91 -6.08
CA LEU A 43 -6.25 -0.75 -4.90
C LEU A 43 -6.10 0.72 -4.53
N THR A 44 -6.32 1.03 -3.25
CA THR A 44 -6.01 2.32 -2.64
C THR A 44 -4.97 2.09 -1.55
N TYR A 45 -3.98 2.98 -1.46
CA TYR A 45 -2.92 2.92 -0.46
C TYR A 45 -3.05 4.07 0.52
N GLN A 46 -2.66 3.83 1.77
CA GLN A 46 -2.50 4.86 2.79
C GLN A 46 -1.42 4.39 3.75
N TRP A 47 -0.30 5.11 3.80
CA TRP A 47 0.71 4.86 4.82
C TRP A 47 0.29 5.46 6.15
N GLN A 48 0.46 4.70 7.22
CA GLN A 48 0.18 5.13 8.58
C GLN A 48 1.44 5.04 9.41
N LYS A 49 1.62 6.02 10.30
CA LYS A 49 2.56 5.91 11.42
C LYS A 49 1.74 5.62 12.65
N GLU A 50 1.98 4.47 13.27
CA GLU A 50 1.13 3.93 14.34
C GLU A 50 -0.33 3.81 13.87
N THR A 51 -1.22 4.70 14.32
CA THR A 51 -2.63 4.73 13.94
C THR A 51 -3.02 6.00 13.18
N THR A 52 -2.06 6.83 12.76
CA THR A 52 -2.31 8.11 12.10
C THR A 52 -1.89 8.06 10.64
N ASP A 53 -2.83 8.44 9.76
CA ASP A 53 -2.57 8.59 8.32
C ASP A 53 -1.52 9.65 8.06
N ILE A 54 -0.53 9.31 7.23
CA ILE A 54 0.43 10.26 6.70
C ILE A 54 -0.22 10.96 5.50
N PRO A 55 -0.50 12.28 5.57
CA PRO A 55 -1.21 12.97 4.50
C PRO A 55 -0.46 12.88 3.16
N GLY A 56 -1.17 12.49 2.10
CA GLY A 56 -0.63 12.40 0.74
C GLY A 56 0.21 11.15 0.46
N ALA A 57 0.44 10.27 1.46
CA ALA A 57 1.15 9.01 1.26
C ALA A 57 0.20 7.92 0.73
N THR A 58 -0.23 8.09 -0.53
CA THR A 58 -1.23 7.23 -1.20
C THR A 58 -0.66 6.37 -2.33
N GLN A 59 0.65 6.19 -2.33
CA GLN A 59 1.39 5.39 -3.31
C GLN A 59 1.92 4.09 -2.68
N PRO A 60 2.17 3.04 -3.46
CA PRO A 60 2.77 1.79 -2.96
C PRO A 60 4.20 1.96 -2.45
N ILE A 61 4.85 3.07 -2.78
CA ILE A 61 6.18 3.45 -2.29
C ILE A 61 6.02 4.71 -1.44
N TYR A 62 6.63 4.70 -0.25
CA TYR A 62 6.72 5.86 0.63
C TYR A 62 8.17 6.14 1.00
N THR A 63 8.60 7.38 0.82
CA THR A 63 9.97 7.80 1.14
C THR A 63 9.94 8.88 2.21
N ILE A 64 10.63 8.61 3.31
CA ILE A 64 10.99 9.60 4.31
C ILE A 64 12.28 10.24 3.84
N ALA A 65 12.22 11.50 3.41
CA ALA A 65 13.39 12.22 2.89
C ALA A 65 14.46 12.45 3.97
N ARG A 66 14.02 12.65 5.22
CA ARG A 66 14.91 12.92 6.34
C ARG A 66 14.37 12.28 7.61
N VAL A 67 14.93 11.13 7.97
CA VAL A 67 14.62 10.41 9.20
C VAL A 67 15.05 11.24 10.40
N THR A 68 14.19 11.34 11.40
CA THR A 68 14.45 11.99 12.69
C THR A 68 14.48 10.96 13.80
N LYS A 69 14.93 11.35 15.00
CA LYS A 69 14.92 10.46 16.18
C LYS A 69 13.50 10.08 16.63
N ALA A 70 12.49 10.83 16.18
CA ALA A 70 11.09 10.58 16.50
C ALA A 70 10.41 9.64 15.48
N ASP A 71 11.13 9.19 14.44
CA ASP A 71 10.65 8.27 13.41
C ASP A 71 10.95 6.81 13.71
#